data_AF-A0A183J0Q3-F1
#
_entry.id   AF-A0A183J0Q3-F1
#
_cell.length_a   1.000
_cell.length_b   1.000
_cell.length_c   1.000
_cell.angle_alpha   90.00
_cell.angle_beta   90.00
_cell.angle_gamma   90.00
#
_symmetry.space_group_name_H-M   'P 1'
#
loop_
_entity.id
_entity.type
_entity.pdbx_description
1 polymer ?
#
loop_
_entity_poly.entity_id
_entity_poly.type
_entity_poly.pdbx_seq_one_letter_code
_entity_poly.pdbx_strand_id
1 'polypeptide(L)'
;GHKVAYIEWEEGSQFPFYDIAIENVPIVGKGIARFVKHAPEISPANLTCIGFSLGAHVCGFVGKALRNLYRIIGLDPAGPEFDEIPHAKRLREGDASFVECIHTDATFGTTEAVCDQDFFANEGHDQKLCENDLSSEEYLSNMIDQMTCSHSLAHEIFIQSIRDYEENGTGCRFTSVPCSSEKLLHKGHCFKCRKNTATLPAAGFEARQTNTHWQGRFYFATTFIKENLCGSLYSIKLKADKSVKGQILLNVQREDGHSYEIEFQE
;
A
#
# COMPACT_ATOMS: atom_id res chain seq x y z
N GLY A 1 21.00 1.74 15.45
CA GLY A 1 20.48 0.52 14.82
C GLY A 1 19.04 0.32 15.25
N HIS A 2 18.20 -0.21 14.38
CA HIS A 2 16.82 -0.58 14.70
C HIS A 2 16.78 -1.95 15.38
N LYS A 3 15.82 -2.16 16.29
CA LYS A 3 15.48 -3.49 16.81
C LYS A 3 14.23 -3.98 16.10
N VAL A 4 14.26 -5.20 15.57
CA VAL A 4 13.16 -5.80 14.84
C VAL A 4 12.67 -7.00 15.66
N ALA A 5 11.36 -7.09 15.88
CA ALA A 5 10.71 -8.22 16.51
C ALA A 5 9.68 -8.79 15.53
N TYR A 6 9.80 -10.08 15.25
CA TYR A 6 8.81 -10.81 14.46
C TYR A 6 7.73 -11.35 15.40
N ILE A 7 6.45 -11.14 15.04
CA ILE A 7 5.31 -11.63 15.82
C ILE A 7 4.68 -12.78 15.08
N GLU A 8 4.92 -13.98 15.60
CA GLU A 8 4.32 -15.21 15.11
C GLU A 8 2.99 -15.45 15.84
N TRP A 9 1.93 -15.64 15.07
CA TRP A 9 0.59 -15.98 15.59
C TRP A 9 -0.13 -16.94 14.64
N GLU A 10 0.64 -17.76 13.93
CA GLU A 10 0.17 -18.67 12.87
C GLU A 10 -0.94 -19.59 13.36
N GLU A 11 -0.79 -20.20 14.55
CA GLU A 11 -1.83 -21.06 15.16
C GLU A 11 -3.18 -20.34 15.30
N GLY A 12 -3.17 -19.03 15.52
CA GLY A 12 -4.37 -18.20 15.64
C GLY A 12 -4.91 -17.67 14.30
N SER A 13 -4.21 -17.89 13.18
CA SER A 13 -4.54 -17.36 11.86
C SER A 13 -4.58 -18.42 10.75
N GLN A 14 -4.67 -19.71 11.10
CA GLN A 14 -4.58 -20.79 10.12
C GLN A 14 -5.77 -20.83 9.14
N PHE A 15 -5.45 -21.00 7.86
CA PHE A 15 -6.42 -21.39 6.85
C PHE A 15 -6.96 -22.81 7.13
N PRO A 16 -8.26 -23.11 6.92
CA PRO A 16 -9.30 -22.28 6.31
C PRO A 16 -10.15 -21.46 7.30
N PHE A 17 -9.73 -21.31 8.55
CA PHE A 17 -10.59 -20.78 9.63
C PHE A 17 -10.57 -19.25 9.72
N TYR A 18 -10.97 -18.56 8.64
CA TYR A 18 -10.91 -17.10 8.55
C TYR A 18 -11.71 -16.39 9.64
N ASP A 19 -12.93 -16.83 9.93
CA ASP A 19 -13.79 -16.24 10.98
C ASP A 19 -13.13 -16.30 12.36
N ILE A 20 -12.45 -17.42 12.66
CA ILE A 20 -11.70 -17.59 13.91
C ILE A 20 -10.49 -16.65 13.94
N ALA A 21 -9.79 -16.52 12.81
CA ALA A 21 -8.65 -15.62 12.69
C ALA A 21 -9.05 -14.16 12.95
N ILE A 22 -10.20 -13.72 12.43
CA ILE A 22 -10.76 -12.38 12.69
C ILE A 22 -11.01 -12.17 14.19
N GLU A 23 -11.64 -13.12 14.87
CA GLU A 23 -11.90 -13.02 16.32
C GLU A 23 -10.60 -13.01 17.16
N ASN A 24 -9.52 -13.61 16.65
CA ASN A 24 -8.21 -13.62 17.30
C ASN A 24 -7.43 -12.30 17.13
N VAL A 25 -7.65 -11.53 16.06
CA VAL A 25 -6.98 -10.24 15.80
C VAL A 25 -6.95 -9.31 17.03
N PRO A 26 -8.07 -8.99 17.71
CA PRO A 26 -8.04 -8.15 18.91
C PRO A 26 -7.32 -8.79 20.09
N ILE A 27 -7.29 -10.12 20.18
CA ILE A 27 -6.60 -10.85 21.25
C ILE A 27 -5.08 -10.69 21.08
N VAL A 28 -4.59 -10.93 19.87
CA VAL A 28 -3.16 -10.78 19.53
C VAL A 28 -2.70 -9.35 19.73
N GLY A 29 -3.44 -8.35 19.21
CA GLY A 29 -3.07 -6.94 19.36
C GLY A 29 -3.00 -6.50 20.83
N LYS A 30 -3.96 -6.94 21.68
CA LYS A 30 -3.92 -6.69 23.13
C LYS A 30 -2.77 -7.42 23.81
N GLY A 31 -2.42 -8.62 23.35
CA GLY A 31 -1.27 -9.40 23.82
C GLY A 31 0.05 -8.67 23.59
N ILE A 32 0.29 -8.20 22.36
CA ILE A 32 1.47 -7.40 22.00
C ILE A 32 1.52 -6.11 22.83
N ALA A 33 0.40 -5.38 22.94
CA ALA A 33 0.34 -4.16 23.74
C ALA A 33 0.62 -4.43 25.23
N ARG A 34 0.18 -5.57 25.76
CA ARG A 34 0.50 -5.99 27.13
C ARG A 34 1.99 -6.25 27.27
N PHE A 35 2.62 -6.95 26.33
CA PHE A 35 4.07 -7.19 26.33
C PHE A 35 4.84 -5.87 26.36
N VAL A 36 4.53 -4.93 25.44
CA VAL A 36 5.18 -3.61 25.38
C VAL A 36 5.03 -2.84 26.70
N LYS A 37 3.85 -2.89 27.34
CA LYS A 37 3.63 -2.23 28.65
C LYS A 37 4.48 -2.81 29.79
N HIS A 38 4.93 -4.06 29.68
CA HIS A 38 5.78 -4.71 30.69
C HIS A 38 7.27 -4.70 30.32
N ALA A 39 7.63 -4.15 29.17
CA ALA A 39 9.00 -3.97 28.70
C ALA A 39 9.40 -2.49 28.82
N PRO A 40 9.89 -2.03 29.99
CA PRO A 40 10.12 -0.60 30.26
C PRO A 40 11.14 0.07 29.33
N GLU A 41 11.97 -0.71 28.65
CA GLU A 41 12.93 -0.25 27.64
C GLU A 41 12.29 0.05 26.28
N ILE A 42 11.04 -0.33 26.06
CA ILE A 42 10.29 -0.11 24.81
C ILE A 42 9.30 1.04 25.02
N SER A 43 9.65 2.23 24.53
CA SER A 43 8.71 3.35 24.47
C SER A 43 7.77 3.19 23.27
N PRO A 44 6.43 3.19 23.47
CA PRO A 44 5.47 3.16 22.34
C PRO A 44 5.67 4.32 21.36
N ALA A 45 6.13 5.48 21.86
CA ALA A 45 6.41 6.66 21.05
C ALA A 45 7.62 6.51 20.10
N ASN A 46 8.35 5.40 20.18
CA ASN A 46 9.42 5.03 19.26
C ASN A 46 9.13 3.71 18.53
N LEU A 47 7.91 3.17 18.64
CA LEU A 47 7.55 1.86 18.12
C LEU A 47 6.75 1.99 16.82
N THR A 48 7.26 1.35 15.76
CA THR A 48 6.53 1.15 14.49
C THR A 48 5.94 -0.26 14.48
N CYS A 49 4.64 -0.38 14.22
CA CYS A 49 3.98 -1.67 13.97
C CYS A 49 3.73 -1.83 12.47
N ILE A 50 4.25 -2.89 11.88
CA ILE A 50 4.07 -3.21 10.46
C ILE A 50 3.22 -4.46 10.39
N GLY A 51 2.08 -4.39 9.72
CA GLY A 51 1.12 -5.48 9.68
C GLY A 51 0.64 -5.72 8.25
N PHE A 52 0.77 -6.96 7.79
CA PHE A 52 0.25 -7.43 6.51
C PHE A 52 -1.11 -8.11 6.67
N SER A 53 -2.06 -7.88 5.76
CA SER A 53 -3.37 -8.54 5.77
C SER A 53 -4.10 -8.34 7.12
N LEU A 54 -4.55 -9.42 7.77
CA LEU A 54 -5.11 -9.41 9.13
C LEU A 54 -4.16 -8.77 10.17
N GLY A 55 -2.84 -8.87 9.97
CA GLY A 55 -1.82 -8.25 10.80
C GLY A 55 -1.91 -6.72 10.83
N ALA A 56 -2.42 -6.08 9.78
CA ALA A 56 -2.67 -4.64 9.76
C ALA A 56 -3.68 -4.24 10.86
N HIS A 57 -4.76 -5.02 11.00
CA HIS A 57 -5.75 -4.83 12.06
C HIS A 57 -5.20 -5.19 13.44
N VAL A 58 -4.34 -6.22 13.55
CA VAL A 58 -3.60 -6.51 14.79
C VAL A 58 -2.84 -5.25 15.24
N CYS A 59 -2.10 -4.60 14.34
CA CYS A 59 -1.41 -3.34 14.62
C CYS A 59 -2.37 -2.21 15.04
N GLY A 60 -3.55 -2.11 14.41
CA GLY A 60 -4.59 -1.18 14.85
C GLY A 60 -5.01 -1.41 16.31
N PHE A 61 -5.19 -2.66 16.73
CA PHE A 61 -5.49 -2.99 18.13
C PHE A 61 -4.31 -2.75 19.09
N VAL A 62 -3.06 -2.93 18.64
CA VAL A 62 -1.87 -2.52 19.40
C VAL A 62 -1.92 -1.01 19.68
N GLY A 63 -2.15 -0.22 18.63
CA GLY A 63 -2.27 1.24 18.70
C GLY A 63 -3.34 1.70 19.68
N LYS A 64 -4.57 1.21 19.53
CA LYS A 64 -5.71 1.48 20.44
C LYS A 64 -5.40 1.17 21.91
N ALA A 65 -4.63 0.11 22.16
CA ALA A 65 -4.29 -0.32 23.51
C ALA A 65 -3.12 0.47 24.13
N LEU A 66 -2.17 0.99 23.32
CA LEU A 66 -1.01 1.76 23.78
C LEU A 66 -1.28 3.28 23.83
N ARG A 67 -2.18 3.82 22.98
CA ARG A 67 -2.57 5.24 22.86
C ARG A 67 -1.51 6.23 22.36
N ASN A 68 -0.22 5.90 22.41
CA ASN A 68 0.88 6.77 21.95
C ASN A 68 1.87 6.02 21.05
N LEU A 69 1.36 5.07 20.25
CA LEU A 69 2.16 4.36 19.27
C LEU A 69 2.69 5.35 18.21
N TYR A 70 3.94 5.21 17.78
CA TYR A 70 4.55 6.14 16.83
C TYR A 70 3.97 5.99 15.43
N ARG A 71 4.09 4.79 14.83
CA ARG A 71 3.72 4.56 13.43
C ARG A 71 3.05 3.20 13.26
N ILE A 72 2.01 3.13 12.44
CA ILE A 72 1.49 1.88 11.89
C ILE A 72 1.66 1.91 10.38
N ILE A 73 2.10 0.79 9.83
CA ILE A 73 2.20 0.54 8.39
C ILE A 73 1.31 -0.66 8.08
N GLY A 74 0.16 -0.41 7.48
CA GLY A 74 -0.75 -1.44 6.98
C GLY A 74 -0.35 -1.85 5.56
N LEU A 75 0.09 -3.08 5.39
CA LEU A 75 0.42 -3.65 4.08
C LEU A 75 -0.79 -4.45 3.63
N ASP A 76 -1.54 -3.89 2.69
CA ASP A 76 -2.81 -4.39 2.16
C ASP A 76 -3.75 -4.92 3.26
N PRO A 77 -4.28 -4.02 4.13
CA PRO A 77 -5.16 -4.43 5.23
C PRO A 77 -6.33 -5.27 4.71
N ALA A 78 -6.68 -6.36 5.40
CA ALA A 78 -7.75 -7.24 4.94
C ALA A 78 -9.10 -6.50 4.81
N GLY A 79 -9.81 -6.71 3.70
CA GLY A 79 -11.13 -6.14 3.44
C GLY A 79 -12.30 -6.98 3.97
N PRO A 80 -12.37 -8.29 3.65
CA PRO A 80 -13.50 -9.14 4.04
C PRO A 80 -13.79 -9.09 5.54
N GLU A 81 -15.07 -8.95 5.91
CA GLU A 81 -15.59 -8.70 7.28
C GLU A 81 -15.15 -7.36 7.91
N PHE A 82 -13.94 -6.89 7.65
CA PHE A 82 -13.42 -5.64 8.23
C PHE A 82 -14.06 -4.38 7.62
N ASP A 83 -14.37 -4.36 6.34
CA ASP A 83 -15.01 -3.22 5.68
C ASP A 83 -16.43 -2.96 6.22
N GLU A 84 -17.10 -3.99 6.74
CA GLU A 84 -18.48 -3.91 7.23
C GLU A 84 -18.58 -3.60 8.74
N ILE A 85 -17.46 -3.60 9.47
CA ILE A 85 -17.46 -3.37 10.92
C ILE A 85 -17.02 -1.95 11.31
N PRO A 86 -17.46 -1.45 12.48
CA PRO A 86 -17.09 -0.12 12.95
C PRO A 86 -15.58 0.07 13.10
N HIS A 87 -15.08 1.28 12.83
CA HIS A 87 -13.67 1.67 12.98
C HIS A 87 -13.03 1.31 14.35
N ALA A 88 -13.82 1.21 15.41
CA ALA A 88 -13.34 0.79 16.73
C ALA A 88 -12.85 -0.67 16.77
N LYS A 89 -13.25 -1.49 15.78
CA LYS A 89 -12.96 -2.92 15.68
C LYS A 89 -11.98 -3.28 14.55
N ARG A 90 -11.37 -2.29 13.90
CA ARG A 90 -10.44 -2.48 12.77
C ARG A 90 -9.33 -1.44 12.77
N LEU A 91 -8.37 -1.58 11.86
CA LEU A 91 -7.36 -0.53 11.64
C LEU A 91 -8.06 0.76 11.21
N ARG A 92 -7.62 1.90 11.76
CA ARG A 92 -8.10 3.23 11.34
C ARG A 92 -7.05 4.33 11.52
N GLU A 93 -7.33 5.49 10.95
CA GLU A 93 -6.62 6.72 11.24
C GLU A 93 -6.66 7.06 12.74
N GLY A 94 -5.52 7.55 13.25
CA GLY A 94 -5.34 7.88 14.66
C GLY A 94 -5.13 6.69 15.62
N ASP A 95 -5.00 5.46 15.12
CA ASP A 95 -4.55 4.32 15.95
C ASP A 95 -3.08 4.48 16.41
N ALA A 96 -2.30 5.25 15.67
CA ALA A 96 -0.96 5.69 16.04
C ALA A 96 -0.81 7.19 15.75
N SER A 97 0.36 7.75 16.04
CA SER A 97 0.68 9.13 15.67
C SER A 97 0.67 9.30 14.14
N PHE A 98 1.01 8.24 13.39
CA PHE A 98 0.88 8.19 11.95
C PHE A 98 0.53 6.77 11.49
N VAL A 99 -0.53 6.64 10.71
CA VAL A 99 -0.99 5.38 10.11
C VAL A 99 -0.93 5.53 8.60
N GLU A 100 -0.15 4.70 7.92
CA GLU A 100 -0.16 4.61 6.46
C GLU A 100 -0.62 3.23 6.02
N CYS A 101 -1.21 3.16 4.83
CA CYS A 101 -1.62 1.91 4.21
C CYS A 101 -1.18 1.86 2.75
N ILE A 102 -0.70 0.69 2.31
CA ILE A 102 -0.40 0.39 0.91
C ILE A 102 -1.44 -0.61 0.43
N HIS A 103 -2.23 -0.25 -0.59
CA HIS A 103 -3.30 -1.07 -1.15
C HIS A 103 -2.86 -1.61 -2.51
N THR A 104 -2.92 -2.93 -2.66
CA THR A 104 -2.47 -3.65 -3.86
C THR A 104 -3.46 -4.70 -4.33
N ASP A 105 -4.51 -5.01 -3.58
CA ASP A 105 -5.48 -6.04 -3.96
C ASP A 105 -6.91 -5.64 -3.58
N ALA A 106 -7.83 -5.69 -4.54
CA ALA A 106 -9.23 -5.34 -4.29
C ALA A 106 -10.05 -6.56 -3.84
N THR A 107 -9.47 -7.76 -3.89
CA THR A 107 -10.14 -9.03 -3.59
C THR A 107 -10.01 -9.39 -2.10
N PHE A 108 -8.78 -9.39 -1.57
CA PHE A 108 -8.44 -9.70 -0.18
C PHE A 108 -8.17 -8.44 0.64
N GLY A 109 -7.65 -7.39 0.00
CA GLY A 109 -7.42 -6.09 0.63
C GLY A 109 -8.68 -5.22 0.71
N THR A 110 -8.68 -4.26 1.64
CA THR A 110 -9.72 -3.24 1.74
C THR A 110 -9.57 -2.23 0.61
N THR A 111 -10.70 -1.83 0.03
CA THR A 111 -10.77 -0.74 -0.97
C THR A 111 -11.06 0.62 -0.31
N GLU A 112 -11.34 0.63 0.99
CA GLU A 112 -11.57 1.83 1.76
C GLU A 112 -10.26 2.57 2.06
N ALA A 113 -10.32 3.90 2.14
CA ALA A 113 -9.25 4.69 2.70
C ALA A 113 -9.45 4.75 4.22
N VAL A 114 -8.60 4.05 4.97
CA VAL A 114 -8.78 3.80 6.41
C VAL A 114 -7.61 4.32 7.23
N CYS A 115 -6.61 4.95 6.62
CA CYS A 115 -5.36 5.36 7.26
C CYS A 115 -5.18 6.88 7.14
N ASP A 116 -4.17 7.45 7.82
CA ASP A 116 -3.89 8.88 7.62
C ASP A 116 -3.48 9.15 6.17
N GLN A 117 -2.72 8.22 5.58
CA GLN A 117 -2.35 8.19 4.17
C GLN A 117 -2.56 6.80 3.59
N ASP A 118 -3.43 6.70 2.60
CA ASP A 118 -3.73 5.46 1.88
C ASP A 118 -3.14 5.55 0.47
N PHE A 119 -2.14 4.71 0.19
CA PHE A 119 -1.40 4.64 -1.06
C PHE A 119 -1.89 3.46 -1.91
N PHE A 120 -2.58 3.77 -3.00
CA PHE A 120 -3.16 2.80 -3.92
C PHE A 120 -2.19 2.57 -5.09
N ALA A 121 -1.57 1.39 -5.12
CA ALA A 121 -0.70 0.96 -6.22
C ALA A 121 -1.56 0.53 -7.41
N ASN A 122 -1.38 1.14 -8.58
CA ASN A 122 -2.23 0.89 -9.76
C ASN A 122 -3.72 0.87 -9.36
N GLU A 123 -4.16 1.99 -8.78
CA GLU A 123 -5.54 2.20 -8.30
C GLU A 123 -5.96 1.33 -7.09
N GLY A 124 -5.11 0.41 -6.65
CA GLY A 124 -5.41 -0.57 -5.59
C GLY A 124 -6.22 -1.76 -6.09
N HIS A 125 -6.29 -1.94 -7.42
CA HIS A 125 -6.89 -3.11 -8.05
C HIS A 125 -5.93 -4.30 -8.01
N ASP A 126 -6.43 -5.47 -8.39
CA ASP A 126 -5.58 -6.64 -8.60
C ASP A 126 -4.46 -6.31 -9.62
N GLN A 127 -3.23 -6.66 -9.27
CA GLN A 127 -2.05 -6.16 -9.96
C GLN A 127 -1.81 -6.98 -11.23
N LYS A 128 -1.62 -6.30 -12.37
CA LYS A 128 -1.34 -6.98 -13.65
C LYS A 128 -0.10 -7.86 -13.63
N LEU A 129 0.90 -7.55 -12.79
CA LEU A 129 2.08 -8.39 -12.56
C LEU A 129 1.69 -9.81 -12.10
N CYS A 130 0.53 -9.94 -11.46
CA CYS A 130 0.00 -11.17 -10.89
C CYS A 130 -1.01 -11.87 -11.81
N GLU A 131 -1.30 -11.32 -12.99
CA GLU A 131 -2.07 -12.02 -14.01
C GLU A 131 -1.24 -13.23 -14.50
N ASN A 132 -1.83 -14.42 -14.45
CA ASN A 132 -1.13 -15.69 -14.69
C ASN A 132 -0.36 -15.70 -16.03
N ASP A 133 0.97 -15.82 -15.96
CA ASP A 133 1.74 -16.42 -17.06
C ASP A 133 1.63 -17.94 -16.91
N LEU A 134 0.59 -18.53 -17.53
CA LEU A 134 0.24 -19.95 -17.49
C LEU A 134 1.32 -20.87 -18.14
N SER A 135 2.54 -20.38 -18.37
CA SER A 135 3.60 -21.06 -19.11
C SER A 135 4.65 -21.78 -18.26
N SER A 136 4.62 -21.68 -16.92
CA SER A 136 5.62 -22.35 -16.05
C SER A 136 5.05 -23.51 -15.22
N GLU A 137 5.72 -24.67 -15.30
CA GLU A 137 5.31 -25.98 -14.75
C GLU A 137 5.53 -26.17 -13.23
N GLU A 138 5.38 -25.13 -12.40
CA GLU A 138 5.56 -25.25 -10.95
C GLU A 138 4.19 -25.08 -10.26
N TYR A 139 3.40 -26.16 -10.21
CA TYR A 139 1.93 -26.04 -10.22
C TYR A 139 1.18 -26.38 -8.91
N LEU A 140 1.84 -26.59 -7.77
CA LEU A 140 1.11 -26.92 -6.52
C LEU A 140 1.57 -26.21 -5.24
N SER A 141 2.81 -25.71 -5.14
CA SER A 141 3.16 -24.72 -4.11
C SER A 141 2.63 -23.33 -4.45
N ASN A 142 2.38 -23.08 -5.74
CA ASN A 142 2.17 -21.75 -6.29
C ASN A 142 0.69 -21.31 -6.36
N MET A 143 -0.29 -22.14 -5.98
CA MET A 143 -1.70 -21.74 -6.11
C MET A 143 -2.10 -20.66 -5.11
N ILE A 144 -1.71 -20.81 -3.83
CA ILE A 144 -1.98 -19.80 -2.81
C ILE A 144 -1.14 -18.55 -3.08
N ASP A 145 0.12 -18.71 -3.50
CA ASP A 145 0.99 -17.60 -3.84
C ASP A 145 0.50 -16.84 -5.08
N GLN A 146 -0.06 -17.53 -6.08
CA GLN A 146 -0.69 -16.91 -7.24
C GLN A 146 -1.99 -16.20 -6.84
N MET A 147 -2.85 -16.86 -6.05
CA MET A 147 -4.09 -16.25 -5.56
C MET A 147 -3.82 -15.01 -4.72
N THR A 148 -2.76 -15.03 -3.89
CA THR A 148 -2.41 -13.92 -3.00
C THR A 148 -1.32 -13.03 -3.57
N CYS A 149 -0.97 -13.14 -4.86
CA CYS A 149 0.15 -12.39 -5.44
C CYS A 149 -0.07 -10.87 -5.32
N SER A 150 -1.24 -10.38 -5.75
CA SER A 150 -1.61 -8.96 -5.64
C SER A 150 -1.59 -8.50 -4.20
N HIS A 151 -2.12 -9.32 -3.28
CA HIS A 151 -2.15 -9.05 -1.84
C HIS A 151 -0.72 -8.90 -1.29
N SER A 152 0.13 -9.87 -1.61
CA SER A 152 1.54 -9.94 -1.22
C SER A 152 2.39 -8.79 -1.80
N LEU A 153 1.97 -8.17 -2.91
CA LEU A 153 2.75 -7.09 -3.52
C LEU A 153 2.94 -5.88 -2.58
N ALA A 154 2.04 -5.65 -1.62
CA ALA A 154 2.20 -4.57 -0.65
C ALA A 154 3.48 -4.69 0.19
N HIS A 155 3.84 -5.91 0.63
CA HIS A 155 5.08 -6.09 1.38
C HIS A 155 6.31 -6.05 0.48
N GLU A 156 6.22 -6.51 -0.76
CA GLU A 156 7.29 -6.36 -1.76
C GLU A 156 7.60 -4.89 -2.09
N ILE A 157 6.56 -4.07 -2.30
CA ILE A 157 6.70 -2.61 -2.48
C ILE A 157 7.37 -1.99 -1.26
N PHE A 158 6.96 -2.39 -0.05
CA PHE A 158 7.55 -1.87 1.18
C PHE A 158 9.03 -2.24 1.32
N ILE A 159 9.40 -3.50 1.05
CA ILE A 159 10.79 -3.97 1.05
C ILE A 159 11.62 -3.17 0.03
N GLN A 160 11.11 -2.99 -1.18
CA GLN A 160 11.77 -2.21 -2.23
C GLN A 160 11.98 -0.76 -1.78
N SER A 161 10.99 -0.13 -1.15
CA SER A 161 11.10 1.24 -0.63
C SER A 161 12.19 1.41 0.45
N ILE A 162 12.50 0.35 1.23
CA ILE A 162 13.60 0.35 2.18
C ILE A 162 14.95 0.31 1.44
N ARG A 163 15.09 -0.61 0.46
CA ARG A 163 16.31 -0.75 -0.34
C ARG A 163 16.64 0.55 -1.07
N ASP A 164 15.64 1.15 -1.71
CA ASP A 164 15.78 2.40 -2.44
C ASP A 164 16.17 3.59 -1.54
N TYR A 165 15.68 3.60 -0.29
CA TYR A 165 16.08 4.60 0.71
C TYR A 165 17.57 4.47 1.10
N GLU A 166 18.09 3.25 1.20
CA GLU A 166 19.50 2.99 1.52
C GLU A 166 20.44 3.42 0.39
N GLU A 167 19.96 3.44 -0.87
CA GLU A 167 20.72 3.90 -2.04
C GLU A 167 20.85 5.43 -2.17
N ASN A 168 20.71 6.20 -1.08
CA ASN A 168 20.94 7.66 -1.03
C ASN A 168 20.14 8.49 -2.06
N GLY A 169 18.93 8.04 -2.42
CA GLY A 169 17.98 8.82 -3.23
C GLY A 169 18.14 8.66 -4.74
N THR A 170 18.93 7.69 -5.22
CA THR A 170 18.93 7.26 -6.64
C THR A 170 17.90 6.17 -6.94
N GLY A 171 17.35 5.53 -5.90
CA GLY A 171 16.34 4.47 -6.02
C GLY A 171 14.91 4.96 -6.25
N CYS A 172 13.97 4.02 -6.40
CA CYS A 172 12.55 4.32 -6.59
C CYS A 172 11.92 4.94 -5.34
N ARG A 173 11.23 6.07 -5.51
CA ARG A 173 10.54 6.73 -4.39
C ARG A 173 9.05 6.41 -4.29
N PHE A 174 8.50 5.58 -5.17
CA PHE A 174 7.04 5.34 -5.29
C PHE A 174 6.22 6.64 -5.13
N THR A 175 6.63 7.67 -5.89
CA THR A 175 6.07 9.00 -5.77
C THR A 175 4.58 8.98 -6.10
N SER A 176 3.76 9.48 -5.19
CA SER A 176 2.31 9.31 -5.22
C SER A 176 1.57 10.62 -5.43
N VAL A 177 0.53 10.57 -6.26
CA VAL A 177 -0.33 11.70 -6.60
C VAL A 177 -1.51 11.77 -5.64
N PRO A 178 -1.67 12.86 -4.87
CA PRO A 178 -2.85 13.09 -4.03
C PRO A 178 -4.10 13.24 -4.89
N CYS A 179 -5.12 12.42 -4.65
CA CYS A 179 -6.35 12.46 -5.43
C CYS A 179 -7.53 11.94 -4.62
N SER A 180 -8.67 12.65 -4.61
CA SER A 180 -9.80 12.25 -3.77
C SER A 180 -10.57 11.04 -4.30
N SER A 181 -10.39 10.67 -5.58
CA SER A 181 -10.99 9.46 -6.15
C SER A 181 -10.29 9.03 -7.44
N GLU A 182 -10.32 7.72 -7.70
CA GLU A 182 -9.83 7.10 -8.93
C GLU A 182 -10.45 7.74 -10.19
N LYS A 183 -11.75 8.05 -10.17
CA LYS A 183 -12.43 8.74 -11.27
C LYS A 183 -11.80 10.10 -11.62
N LEU A 184 -11.28 10.84 -10.63
CA LEU A 184 -10.59 12.10 -10.89
C LEU A 184 -9.15 11.89 -11.34
N LEU A 185 -8.51 10.80 -10.90
CA LEU A 185 -7.20 10.36 -11.37
C LEU A 185 -7.24 10.07 -12.87
N HIS A 186 -8.17 9.23 -13.33
CA HIS A 186 -8.36 8.86 -14.74
C HIS A 186 -8.70 10.06 -15.63
N LYS A 187 -9.36 11.09 -15.09
CA LYS A 187 -9.63 12.35 -15.80
C LYS A 187 -8.41 13.28 -15.86
N GLY A 188 -7.29 12.91 -15.24
CA GLY A 188 -6.10 13.76 -15.14
C GLY A 188 -6.28 14.99 -14.24
N HIS A 189 -7.34 15.06 -13.43
CA HIS A 189 -7.68 16.25 -12.64
C HIS A 189 -6.81 16.44 -11.38
N CYS A 190 -6.07 15.40 -10.99
CA CYS A 190 -5.23 15.39 -9.80
C CYS A 190 -3.77 15.78 -10.07
N PHE A 191 -3.37 15.87 -11.34
CA PHE A 191 -2.02 16.27 -11.77
C PHE A 191 -1.91 17.79 -11.84
N LYS A 192 -2.02 18.44 -10.68
CA LYS A 192 -1.72 19.87 -10.55
C LYS A 192 -0.22 20.01 -10.35
N CYS A 193 0.54 20.16 -11.45
CA CYS A 193 1.96 20.46 -11.40
C CYS A 193 2.21 21.71 -10.54
N ARG A 194 2.52 21.53 -9.26
CA ARG A 194 2.86 22.65 -8.38
C ARG A 194 4.23 23.15 -8.83
N LYS A 195 4.27 24.35 -9.40
CA LYS A 195 5.50 25.01 -9.86
C LYS A 195 6.54 25.25 -8.74
N ASN A 196 6.26 24.96 -7.47
CA ASN A 196 7.30 24.97 -6.43
C ASN A 196 6.89 24.28 -5.09
N THR A 197 7.90 23.65 -4.48
CA THR A 197 8.20 23.43 -3.04
C THR A 197 7.55 22.37 -2.14
N ALA A 198 6.63 21.50 -2.60
CA ALA A 198 6.29 20.30 -1.82
C ALA A 198 6.69 19.04 -2.59
N THR A 199 7.70 18.31 -2.09
CA THR A 199 7.97 16.94 -2.53
C THR A 199 6.68 16.13 -2.34
N LEU A 200 6.19 15.54 -3.44
CA LEU A 200 5.04 14.64 -3.40
C LEU A 200 5.31 13.51 -2.39
N PRO A 201 4.27 13.01 -1.69
CA PRO A 201 4.45 11.90 -0.77
C PRO A 201 4.90 10.65 -1.52
N ALA A 202 5.68 9.83 -0.83
CA ALA A 202 6.24 8.57 -1.30
C ALA A 202 5.60 7.45 -0.48
N ALA A 203 5.12 6.41 -1.14
CA ALA A 203 4.61 5.22 -0.45
C ALA A 203 5.79 4.45 0.20
N GLY A 204 5.57 3.89 1.39
CA GLY A 204 6.52 3.00 2.05
C GLY A 204 7.46 3.71 3.04
N PHE A 205 8.70 3.26 3.14
CA PHE A 205 9.57 3.58 4.28
C PHE A 205 9.77 5.09 4.55
N GLU A 206 9.86 5.90 3.49
CA GLU A 206 10.00 7.36 3.57
C GLU A 206 8.73 8.10 4.01
N ALA A 207 7.55 7.47 4.00
CA ALA A 207 6.31 8.11 4.42
C ALA A 207 6.42 8.55 5.89
N ARG A 208 6.15 9.83 6.16
CA ARG A 208 6.26 10.43 7.48
C ARG A 208 5.17 11.46 7.73
N GLN A 209 4.76 11.55 8.99
CA GLN A 209 3.79 12.52 9.51
C GLN A 209 4.21 13.99 9.29
N THR A 210 5.49 14.29 9.06
CA THR A 210 5.99 15.67 8.84
C THR A 210 5.31 16.37 7.63
N ASN A 211 4.57 15.60 6.84
CA ASN A 211 3.73 15.99 5.74
C ASN A 211 2.24 16.15 6.14
N THR A 212 1.94 16.81 7.26
CA THR A 212 0.57 16.99 7.82
C THR A 212 -0.46 17.62 6.87
N HIS A 213 -0.02 18.18 5.74
CA HIS A 213 -0.90 18.65 4.66
C HIS A 213 -1.48 17.53 3.78
N TRP A 214 -0.95 16.33 3.88
CA TRP A 214 -1.26 15.20 3.03
C TRP A 214 -2.02 14.15 3.85
N GLN A 215 -3.35 14.13 3.69
CA GLN A 215 -4.24 13.13 4.26
C GLN A 215 -5.14 12.53 3.18
N GLY A 216 -5.56 11.29 3.37
CA GLY A 216 -6.48 10.58 2.50
C GLY A 216 -5.78 9.79 1.40
N ARG A 217 -6.34 9.85 0.18
CA ARG A 217 -5.98 8.95 -0.92
C ARG A 217 -4.83 9.48 -1.78
N PHE A 218 -3.87 8.60 -2.04
CA PHE A 218 -2.71 8.80 -2.90
C PHE A 218 -2.59 7.65 -3.88
N TYR A 219 -2.18 7.94 -5.11
CA TYR A 219 -2.06 6.92 -6.16
C TYR A 219 -0.66 6.91 -6.72
N PHE A 220 -0.08 5.73 -6.92
CA PHE A 220 1.19 5.56 -7.59
C PHE A 220 1.14 4.36 -8.54
N ALA A 221 2.03 4.36 -9.52
CA ALA A 221 2.14 3.25 -10.46
C ALA A 221 3.27 2.31 -10.02
N THR A 222 3.08 1.02 -10.28
CA THR A 222 4.16 0.03 -10.29
C THR A 222 4.33 -0.53 -11.70
N THR A 223 5.45 -1.20 -11.97
CA THR A 223 5.64 -1.91 -13.25
C THR A 223 5.07 -3.32 -13.20
N PHE A 224 5.12 -4.01 -14.35
CA PHE A 224 4.82 -5.43 -14.48
C PHE A 224 6.08 -6.30 -14.41
N ILE A 225 7.18 -5.79 -13.84
CA ILE A 225 8.48 -6.47 -13.72
C ILE A 225 8.75 -6.71 -12.24
N LYS A 226 8.78 -7.97 -11.82
CA LYS A 226 8.94 -8.36 -10.41
C LYS A 226 10.25 -7.85 -9.81
N GLU A 227 11.32 -7.82 -10.60
CA GLU A 227 12.65 -7.37 -10.18
C GLU A 227 12.74 -5.84 -10.05
N ASN A 228 11.78 -5.09 -10.60
CA ASN A 228 11.78 -3.63 -10.54
C ASN A 228 10.35 -3.08 -10.56
N LEU A 229 9.73 -2.97 -9.39
CA LEU A 229 8.38 -2.45 -9.23
C LEU A 229 8.23 -0.95 -9.51
N CYS A 230 9.30 -0.23 -9.87
CA CYS A 230 9.28 1.23 -9.94
C CYS A 230 8.48 1.79 -11.14
N GLY A 231 7.24 2.19 -10.90
CA GLY A 231 6.40 2.86 -11.88
C GLY A 231 6.42 4.38 -11.77
N SER A 232 5.85 5.05 -12.77
CA SER A 232 5.67 6.51 -12.78
C SER A 232 4.32 6.86 -13.40
N LEU A 233 3.62 7.79 -12.77
CA LEU A 233 2.34 8.30 -13.27
C LEU A 233 2.54 9.54 -14.12
N TYR A 234 1.99 9.53 -15.34
CA TYR A 234 2.02 10.66 -16.26
C TYR A 234 0.60 11.13 -16.56
N SER A 235 0.40 12.44 -16.68
CA SER A 235 -0.83 13.02 -17.20
C SER A 235 -0.54 13.82 -18.45
N ILE A 236 -1.26 13.50 -19.51
CA ILE A 236 -1.06 14.09 -20.84
C ILE A 236 -2.34 14.81 -21.21
N LYS A 237 -2.21 16.12 -21.48
CA LYS A 237 -3.32 16.95 -21.90
C LYS A 237 -3.20 17.21 -23.39
N LEU A 238 -4.09 16.60 -24.16
CA LEU A 238 -4.20 16.81 -25.59
C LEU A 238 -5.22 17.90 -25.87
N LYS A 239 -4.86 18.83 -26.76
CA LYS A 239 -5.76 19.87 -27.25
C LYS A 239 -5.89 19.68 -28.75
N ALA A 240 -7.03 19.14 -29.18
CA ALA A 240 -7.34 18.99 -30.59
C ALA A 240 -7.83 20.34 -31.16
N ASP A 241 -7.33 20.72 -32.33
CA ASP A 241 -7.78 21.93 -33.03
C ASP A 241 -9.12 21.71 -33.74
N LYS A 242 -9.52 20.45 -33.96
CA LYS A 242 -10.77 20.03 -34.58
C LYS A 242 -11.30 18.76 -33.90
N SER A 243 -12.61 18.58 -33.91
CA SER A 243 -13.22 17.31 -33.49
C SER A 243 -12.91 16.23 -34.52
N VAL A 244 -12.39 15.10 -34.05
CA VAL A 244 -12.07 13.91 -34.84
C VAL A 244 -12.60 12.70 -34.08
N LYS A 245 -13.12 11.70 -34.80
CA LYS A 245 -13.40 10.38 -34.22
C LYS A 245 -12.24 9.46 -34.54
N GLY A 246 -11.68 8.80 -33.54
CA GLY A 246 -10.59 7.87 -33.70
C GLY A 246 -9.97 7.49 -32.37
N GLN A 247 -8.85 6.80 -32.46
CA GLN A 247 -8.03 6.43 -31.30
C GLN A 247 -6.80 7.32 -31.25
N ILE A 248 -6.32 7.59 -30.04
CA ILE A 248 -5.04 8.28 -29.85
C ILE A 248 -4.05 7.25 -29.33
N LEU A 249 -2.99 7.01 -30.11
CA LEU A 249 -1.86 6.19 -29.70
C LEU A 249 -0.74 7.10 -29.21
N LEU A 250 -0.30 6.86 -27.98
CA LEU A 250 0.85 7.52 -27.39
C LEU A 250 2.00 6.52 -27.30
N ASN A 251 3.10 6.81 -27.99
CA ASN A 251 4.34 6.07 -27.86
C ASN A 251 5.30 6.81 -26.94
N VAL A 252 5.61 6.21 -25.78
CA VAL A 252 6.56 6.73 -24.81
C VAL A 252 7.87 5.96 -24.96
N GLN A 253 8.93 6.65 -25.40
CA GLN A 253 10.29 6.11 -25.44
C GLN A 253 11.10 6.64 -24.26
N ARG A 254 11.70 5.72 -23.50
CA ARG A 254 12.63 6.03 -22.42
C ARG A 254 14.06 6.17 -22.98
N GLU A 255 14.91 6.94 -22.30
CA GLU A 255 16.33 7.10 -22.68
C GLU A 255 17.11 5.77 -22.63
N ASP A 256 16.64 4.81 -21.83
CA ASP A 256 17.17 3.44 -21.73
C ASP A 256 16.77 2.53 -22.92
N GLY A 257 16.03 3.06 -23.90
CA GLY A 257 15.64 2.36 -25.12
C GLY A 257 14.32 1.58 -25.06
N HIS A 258 13.67 1.49 -23.90
CA HIS A 258 12.36 0.84 -23.79
C HIS A 258 11.25 1.75 -24.33
N SER A 259 10.29 1.17 -25.06
CA SER A 259 9.13 1.87 -25.58
C SER A 259 7.83 1.23 -25.12
N TYR A 260 6.86 2.06 -24.73
CA TYR A 260 5.50 1.64 -24.39
C TYR A 260 4.51 2.36 -25.28
N GLU A 261 3.56 1.61 -25.83
CA GLU A 261 2.42 2.16 -26.55
C GLU A 261 1.20 2.16 -25.62
N ILE A 262 0.55 3.32 -25.52
CA ILE A 262 -0.66 3.51 -24.73
C ILE A 262 -1.76 3.97 -25.68
N GLU A 263 -2.81 3.17 -25.78
CA GLU A 263 -3.99 3.48 -26.57
C GLU A 263 -5.05 4.16 -25.70
N PHE A 264 -5.49 5.34 -26.12
CA PHE A 264 -6.63 6.04 -25.54
C PHE A 264 -7.82 5.93 -26.48
N GLN A 265 -8.92 5.34 -25.99
CA GLN A 265 -10.21 5.29 -26.68
C GLN A 265 -11.13 6.35 -26.08
N GLU A 266 -11.75 7.17 -26.94
CA GLU A 266 -12.78 8.16 -26.57
C GLU A 266 -14.18 7.53 -26.53
#